data_AF-A0A9P0LEX1-F1
#
_entry.id   AF-A0A9P0LEX1-F1
#
_cell.length_a   1.000
_cell.length_b   1.000
_cell.length_c   1.000
_cell.angle_alpha   90.00
_cell.angle_beta   90.00
_cell.angle_gamma   90.00
#
_symmetry.space_group_name_H-M   'P 1'
#
loop_
_entity.id
_entity.type
_entity.pdbx_description
1 polymer ?
#
loop_
_entity_poly.entity_id
_entity_poly.type
_entity_poly.pdbx_seq_one_letter_code
_entity_poly.pdbx_strand_id
1 'polypeptide(L)'
;MEGGGAYGGGKAGGAFDPITFVQRPHVILRAVCWLFAVIVFGCISSQGWRYDKVTKRQQCLYNDDTNACNYGVGISVIAFLASMAFLAGEYLFEQMSSVKTRKHFVMVDLGFSAFWSFLYFVGFCYLTNAWGKSVTPPDGVGVSNVRAAIAFCFFAMFGWAGSAFLAYQRFRQGVDAAFATNYEADSNMQASYPSYPGATDTMEQQYQEPPFSGGTNQRELSLIFTDGDRINTS
;
A
#
# COMPACT_ATOMS: atom_id res chain seq x y z
N MET A 1 -13.35 -10.15 24.79
CA MET A 1 -12.17 -9.56 24.13
C MET A 1 -11.77 -10.52 23.03
N GLU A 2 -12.27 -10.30 21.80
CA GLU A 2 -11.91 -11.11 20.63
C GLU A 2 -10.61 -10.54 20.04
N GLY A 3 -9.60 -11.40 19.91
CA GLY A 3 -8.30 -11.07 19.32
C GLY A 3 -8.44 -10.73 17.84
N GLY A 4 -8.57 -9.45 17.53
CA GLY A 4 -8.34 -8.94 16.20
C GLY A 4 -6.83 -8.89 15.94
N GLY A 5 -6.33 -9.78 15.09
CA GLY A 5 -4.95 -9.66 14.60
C GLY A 5 -4.70 -8.29 13.95
N ALA A 6 -3.46 -7.82 13.86
CA ALA A 6 -3.12 -6.45 13.40
C ALA A 6 -3.54 -6.10 11.96
N TYR A 7 -4.05 -7.08 11.22
CA TYR A 7 -4.70 -6.90 9.93
C TYR A 7 -6.18 -7.28 9.98
N GLY A 8 -6.85 -7.16 11.14
CA GLY A 8 -8.22 -7.58 11.38
C GLY A 8 -9.14 -7.10 10.27
N GLY A 9 -9.54 -8.02 9.40
CA GLY A 9 -10.64 -7.79 8.48
C GLY A 9 -11.88 -7.57 9.33
N GLY A 10 -12.52 -6.40 9.18
CA GLY A 10 -13.88 -6.26 9.67
C GLY A 10 -14.73 -7.40 9.12
N LYS A 11 -15.63 -7.93 9.94
CA LYS A 11 -16.55 -9.02 9.55
C LYS A 11 -17.10 -8.72 8.15
N ALA A 12 -16.75 -9.55 7.18
CA ALA A 12 -17.29 -9.46 5.84
C ALA A 12 -18.83 -9.54 5.93
N GLY A 13 -19.53 -8.46 5.55
CA GLY A 13 -21.00 -8.41 5.52
C GLY A 13 -21.69 -7.42 6.46
N GLY A 14 -20.97 -6.61 7.25
CA GLY A 14 -21.59 -5.49 7.96
C GLY A 14 -22.04 -4.38 7.00
N ALA A 15 -23.18 -3.74 7.27
CA ALA A 15 -23.65 -2.59 6.50
C ALA A 15 -22.51 -1.55 6.41
N PHE A 16 -22.14 -1.16 5.18
CA PHE A 16 -21.13 -0.12 4.97
C PHE A 16 -21.59 1.13 5.70
N ASP A 17 -20.86 1.53 6.75
CA ASP A 17 -21.08 2.77 7.46
C ASP A 17 -20.05 3.79 6.96
N PRO A 18 -20.44 4.71 6.05
CA PRO A 18 -19.53 5.72 5.51
C PRO A 18 -18.92 6.61 6.61
N ILE A 19 -19.64 6.79 7.73
CA ILE A 19 -19.20 7.66 8.83
C ILE A 19 -17.99 7.03 9.53
N THR A 20 -18.03 5.74 9.81
CA THR A 20 -16.92 5.02 10.45
C THR A 20 -15.70 4.89 9.52
N PHE A 21 -15.90 4.80 8.20
CA PHE A 21 -14.82 4.80 7.22
C PHE A 21 -14.08 6.14 7.14
N VAL A 22 -14.83 7.25 7.09
CA VAL A 22 -14.27 8.61 7.03
C VAL A 22 -13.57 9.00 8.33
N GLN A 23 -13.96 8.44 9.48
CA GLN A 23 -13.28 8.72 10.76
C GLN A 23 -11.87 8.12 10.88
N ARG A 24 -11.43 7.28 9.93
CA ARG A 24 -10.07 6.72 9.98
C ARG A 24 -9.05 7.82 9.72
N PRO A 25 -8.06 8.01 10.60
CA PRO A 25 -7.07 9.09 10.46
C PRO A 25 -6.29 8.99 9.15
N HIS A 26 -6.05 7.78 8.65
CA HIS A 26 -5.41 7.57 7.35
C HIS A 26 -6.25 8.11 6.18
N VAL A 27 -7.57 7.84 6.17
CA VAL A 27 -8.50 8.28 5.11
C VAL A 27 -8.64 9.81 5.12
N ILE A 28 -8.77 10.42 6.29
CA ILE A 28 -8.84 11.89 6.44
C ILE A 28 -7.58 12.52 5.85
N LEU A 29 -6.41 12.01 6.22
CA LEU A 29 -5.15 12.58 5.76
C LEU A 29 -4.99 12.43 4.24
N ARG A 30 -5.43 11.31 3.66
CA ARG A 30 -5.48 11.12 2.21
C ARG A 30 -6.42 12.10 1.52
N ALA A 31 -7.60 12.33 2.08
CA ALA A 31 -8.54 13.31 1.57
C ALA A 31 -7.97 14.74 1.61
N VAL A 32 -7.20 15.08 2.66
CA VAL A 32 -6.48 16.35 2.76
C VAL A 32 -5.39 16.45 1.69
N CYS A 33 -4.56 15.41 1.51
CA CYS A 33 -3.55 15.37 0.44
C CYS A 33 -4.17 15.51 -0.96
N TRP A 34 -5.30 14.84 -1.17
CA TRP A 34 -6.08 14.93 -2.40
C TRP A 34 -6.59 16.35 -2.65
N LEU A 35 -7.15 17.01 -1.62
CA LEU A 35 -7.59 18.40 -1.71
C LEU A 35 -6.44 19.34 -2.06
N PHE A 36 -5.28 19.20 -1.41
CA PHE A 36 -4.10 20.00 -1.73
C PHE A 36 -3.63 19.80 -3.16
N ALA A 37 -3.63 18.57 -3.67
CA ALA A 37 -3.31 18.29 -5.07
C ALA A 37 -4.27 19.00 -6.04
N VAL A 38 -5.58 18.98 -5.77
CA VAL A 38 -6.57 19.70 -6.58
C VAL A 38 -6.30 21.20 -6.57
N ILE A 39 -6.01 21.78 -5.40
CA ILE A 39 -5.74 23.21 -5.28
C ILE A 39 -4.47 23.60 -6.06
N VAL A 40 -3.36 22.88 -5.90
CA VAL A 40 -2.12 23.19 -6.61
C VAL A 40 -2.31 23.08 -8.12
N PHE A 41 -2.93 22.00 -8.59
CA PHE A 41 -3.24 21.82 -10.01
C PHE A 41 -4.15 22.94 -10.54
N GLY A 42 -5.23 23.27 -9.82
CA GLY A 42 -6.21 24.28 -10.21
C GLY A 42 -5.60 25.68 -10.26
N CYS A 43 -4.81 26.06 -9.26
CA CYS A 43 -4.13 27.36 -9.22
C CYS A 43 -3.17 27.55 -10.40
N ILE A 44 -2.36 26.54 -10.71
CA ILE A 44 -1.40 26.62 -11.82
C ILE A 44 -2.11 26.56 -13.18
N SER A 45 -3.14 25.71 -13.32
CA SER A 45 -3.85 25.60 -14.60
C SER A 45 -4.70 26.82 -14.93
N SER A 46 -5.28 27.49 -13.92
CA SER A 46 -6.15 28.64 -14.14
C SER A 46 -5.36 29.92 -14.45
N GLN A 47 -4.35 30.24 -13.65
CA GLN A 47 -3.61 31.51 -13.78
C GLN A 47 -2.09 31.37 -13.69
N GLY A 48 -1.55 30.16 -13.84
CA GLY A 48 -0.11 29.94 -13.96
C GLY A 48 0.45 30.25 -15.35
N TRP A 49 -0.41 30.42 -16.37
CA TRP A 49 -0.01 30.68 -17.76
C TRP A 49 -0.41 32.08 -18.20
N ARG A 50 0.53 32.80 -18.81
CA ARG A 50 0.33 34.12 -19.43
C ARG A 50 0.62 34.02 -20.92
N TYR A 51 -0.26 34.61 -21.74
CA TYR A 51 0.01 34.73 -23.16
C TYR A 51 0.82 35.99 -23.44
N ASP A 52 2.02 35.83 -24.00
CA ASP A 52 2.84 36.96 -24.44
C ASP A 52 2.51 37.30 -25.90
N LYS A 53 2.08 38.55 -26.13
CA LYS A 53 1.69 39.07 -27.45
C LYS A 53 2.88 39.25 -28.39
N VAL A 54 4.10 39.43 -27.86
CA VAL A 54 5.32 39.65 -28.65
C VAL A 54 5.86 38.33 -29.17
N THR A 55 6.02 37.34 -28.29
CA THR A 55 6.53 36.01 -28.66
C THR A 55 5.46 35.06 -29.19
N LYS A 56 4.17 35.42 -29.09
CA LYS A 56 2.99 34.62 -29.47
C LYS A 56 2.96 33.23 -28.82
N ARG A 57 3.55 33.08 -27.63
CA ARG A 57 3.64 31.82 -26.87
C ARG A 57 3.02 31.97 -25.48
N GLN A 58 2.55 30.85 -24.93
CA GLN A 58 2.18 30.79 -23.52
C GLN A 58 3.44 30.60 -22.68
N GLN A 59 3.65 31.51 -21.74
CA GLN A 59 4.75 31.49 -20.80
C GLN A 59 4.20 31.21 -19.41
N CYS A 60 4.97 30.44 -18.65
CA CYS A 60 4.66 30.15 -17.26
C CYS A 60 4.98 31.38 -16.40
N LEU A 61 4.13 31.69 -15.43
CA LEU A 61 4.34 32.85 -14.56
C LEU A 61 5.57 32.69 -13.63
N TYR A 62 6.05 31.46 -13.44
CA TYR A 62 7.31 31.15 -12.76
C TYR A 62 8.51 31.43 -13.69
N ASN A 63 8.93 32.69 -13.78
CA ASN A 63 10.14 33.12 -14.51
C ASN A 63 10.16 32.68 -15.99
N ASP A 64 8.99 32.69 -16.64
CA ASP A 64 8.80 32.25 -18.03
C ASP A 64 9.31 30.81 -18.32
N ASP A 65 9.52 30.01 -17.27
CA ASP A 65 10.00 28.63 -17.35
C ASP A 65 8.82 27.66 -17.46
N THR A 66 8.55 27.19 -18.66
CA THR A 66 7.52 26.20 -18.97
C THR A 66 7.67 24.93 -18.12
N ASN A 67 8.90 24.55 -17.75
CA ASN A 67 9.13 23.35 -16.95
C ASN A 67 8.62 23.50 -15.52
N ALA A 68 8.61 24.71 -14.95
CA ALA A 68 8.12 24.96 -13.59
C ALA A 68 6.60 24.72 -13.48
N CYS A 69 5.82 25.27 -14.43
CA CYS A 69 4.38 25.03 -14.48
C CYS A 69 4.07 23.57 -14.81
N ASN A 70 4.75 22.98 -15.79
CA ASN A 70 4.54 21.58 -16.17
C ASN A 70 4.89 20.62 -15.03
N TYR A 71 5.97 20.89 -14.31
CA TYR A 71 6.33 20.18 -13.10
C TYR A 71 5.16 20.26 -12.11
N GLY A 72 4.78 21.46 -11.65
CA GLY A 72 3.74 21.63 -10.64
C GLY A 72 2.40 20.99 -11.00
N VAL A 73 1.98 21.07 -12.27
CA VAL A 73 0.79 20.39 -12.80
C VAL A 73 0.98 18.87 -12.77
N GLY A 74 2.09 18.36 -13.28
CA GLY A 74 2.36 16.92 -13.39
C GLY A 74 2.39 16.21 -12.04
N ILE A 75 3.14 16.74 -11.06
CA ILE A 75 3.18 16.17 -9.70
C ILE A 75 1.77 16.16 -9.10
N SER A 76 1.01 17.24 -9.25
CA SER A 76 -0.32 17.36 -8.64
C SER A 76 -1.38 16.47 -9.29
N VAL A 77 -1.38 16.31 -10.62
CA VAL A 77 -2.32 15.41 -11.30
C VAL A 77 -2.05 13.95 -10.93
N ILE A 78 -0.78 13.54 -10.89
CA ILE A 78 -0.46 12.17 -10.48
C ILE A 78 -0.76 11.97 -8.98
N ALA A 79 -0.50 12.98 -8.13
CA ALA A 79 -0.90 12.96 -6.72
C ALA A 79 -2.40 12.75 -6.53
N PHE A 80 -3.21 13.45 -7.33
CA PHE A 80 -4.67 13.36 -7.33
C PHE A 80 -5.13 11.94 -7.67
N LEU A 81 -4.63 11.38 -8.78
CA LEU A 81 -4.97 10.02 -9.22
C LEU A 81 -4.51 8.96 -8.20
N ALA A 82 -3.28 9.09 -7.70
CA ALA A 82 -2.74 8.19 -6.70
C ALA A 82 -3.54 8.25 -5.39
N SER A 83 -3.94 9.44 -4.93
CA SER A 83 -4.77 9.58 -3.73
C SER A 83 -6.13 8.91 -3.89
N MET A 84 -6.77 9.03 -5.06
CA MET A 84 -8.01 8.28 -5.34
C MET A 84 -7.78 6.76 -5.34
N ALA A 85 -6.68 6.30 -5.93
CA ALA A 85 -6.32 4.89 -5.96
C ALA A 85 -6.04 4.34 -4.54
N PHE A 86 -5.35 5.08 -3.69
CA PHE A 86 -5.12 4.69 -2.29
C PHE A 86 -6.41 4.72 -1.47
N LEU A 87 -7.30 5.69 -1.67
CA LEU A 87 -8.62 5.72 -1.04
C LEU A 87 -9.47 4.50 -1.45
N ALA A 88 -9.49 4.16 -2.73
CA ALA A 88 -10.15 2.95 -3.22
C ALA A 88 -9.45 1.68 -2.69
N GLY A 89 -8.13 1.70 -2.56
CA GLY A 89 -7.33 0.63 -1.97
C GLY A 89 -7.69 0.38 -0.50
N GLU A 90 -7.92 1.44 0.29
CA GLU A 90 -8.40 1.32 1.68
C GLU A 90 -9.79 0.67 1.75
N TYR A 91 -10.68 0.94 0.79
CA TYR A 91 -11.97 0.26 0.68
C TYR A 91 -11.81 -1.24 0.37
N LEU A 92 -10.96 -1.58 -0.61
CA LEU A 92 -10.68 -2.98 -0.97
C LEU A 92 -9.93 -3.72 0.14
N PHE A 93 -9.15 -3.01 0.96
CA PHE A 93 -8.41 -3.58 2.08
C PHE A 93 -9.33 -4.29 3.07
N GLU A 94 -10.57 -3.83 3.24
CA GLU A 94 -11.54 -4.46 4.14
C GLU A 94 -12.00 -5.83 3.63
N GLN A 95 -12.09 -6.00 2.31
CA GLN A 95 -12.59 -7.23 1.68
C GLN A 95 -11.52 -8.32 1.53
N MET A 96 -10.23 -7.96 1.57
CA MET A 96 -9.15 -8.93 1.29
C MET A 96 -8.78 -9.76 2.52
N SER A 97 -8.94 -11.09 2.50
CA SER A 97 -8.56 -11.98 3.61
C SER A 97 -7.06 -12.32 3.69
N SER A 98 -6.29 -12.05 2.62
CA SER A 98 -4.88 -12.46 2.54
C SER A 98 -3.92 -11.44 3.15
N VAL A 99 -3.20 -11.87 4.19
CA VAL A 99 -2.16 -11.10 4.89
C VAL A 99 -1.02 -10.68 3.94
N LYS A 100 -0.71 -11.51 2.94
CA LYS A 100 0.37 -11.25 1.96
C LYS A 100 0.09 -10.00 1.12
N THR A 101 -1.14 -9.87 0.61
CA THR A 101 -1.55 -8.72 -0.23
C THR A 101 -1.66 -7.44 0.61
N ARG A 102 -2.19 -7.54 1.83
CA ARG A 102 -2.26 -6.41 2.78
C ARG A 102 -0.88 -5.83 3.08
N LYS A 103 0.12 -6.68 3.36
CA LYS A 103 1.51 -6.24 3.60
C LYS A 103 2.11 -5.52 2.39
N HIS A 104 1.90 -6.06 1.19
CA HIS A 104 2.43 -5.45 -0.03
C HIS A 104 1.79 -4.08 -0.31
N PHE A 105 0.47 -3.98 -0.16
CA PHE A 105 -0.25 -2.70 -0.29
C PHE A 105 0.31 -1.63 0.65
N VAL A 106 0.48 -1.95 1.94
CA VAL A 106 1.01 -1.01 2.94
C VAL A 106 2.44 -0.59 2.60
N MET A 107 3.28 -1.49 2.08
CA MET A 107 4.65 -1.17 1.67
C MET A 107 4.68 -0.23 0.46
N VAL A 108 3.83 -0.48 -0.54
CA VAL A 108 3.68 0.40 -1.71
C VAL A 108 3.17 1.77 -1.28
N ASP A 109 2.17 1.81 -0.39
CA ASP A 109 1.61 3.05 0.11
C ASP A 109 2.64 3.89 0.90
N LEU A 110 3.41 3.23 1.77
CA LEU A 110 4.51 3.85 2.50
C LEU A 110 5.57 4.43 1.55
N GLY A 111 6.05 3.62 0.60
CA GLY A 111 7.09 4.03 -0.34
C GLY A 111 6.64 5.15 -1.26
N PHE A 112 5.44 5.03 -1.81
CA PHE A 112 4.87 6.07 -2.66
C PHE A 112 4.70 7.37 -1.89
N SER A 113 4.16 7.32 -0.67
CA SER A 113 3.90 8.52 0.13
C SER A 113 5.17 9.24 0.57
N ALA A 114 6.20 8.50 0.98
CA ALA A 114 7.49 9.07 1.31
C ALA A 114 8.15 9.73 0.09
N PHE A 115 8.11 9.06 -1.07
CA PHE A 115 8.63 9.61 -2.32
C PHE A 115 7.85 10.86 -2.75
N TRP A 116 6.52 10.84 -2.61
CA TRP A 116 5.67 11.98 -2.97
C TRP A 116 5.89 13.18 -2.06
N SER A 117 6.12 12.96 -0.76
CA SER A 117 6.53 14.01 0.17
C SER A 117 7.84 14.68 -0.30
N PHE A 118 8.82 13.89 -0.74
CA PHE A 118 10.07 14.41 -1.27
C PHE A 118 9.87 15.20 -2.56
N LEU A 119 9.01 14.72 -3.48
CA LEU A 119 8.67 15.48 -4.69
C LEU A 119 7.98 16.81 -4.36
N TYR A 120 7.04 16.84 -3.41
CA TYR A 120 6.43 18.11 -2.98
C TYR A 120 7.45 19.07 -2.36
N PHE A 121 8.44 18.56 -1.64
CA PHE A 121 9.57 19.37 -1.14
C PHE A 121 10.40 19.96 -2.30
N VAL A 122 10.81 19.13 -3.27
CA VAL A 122 11.53 19.60 -4.47
C VAL A 122 10.70 20.62 -5.22
N GLY A 123 9.40 20.38 -5.35
CA GLY A 123 8.46 21.30 -5.98
C GLY A 123 8.35 22.63 -5.27
N PHE A 124 8.24 22.62 -3.95
CA PHE A 124 8.25 23.84 -3.15
C PHE A 124 9.53 24.65 -3.39
N CYS A 125 10.70 24.01 -3.30
CA CYS A 125 11.98 24.66 -3.53
C CYS A 125 12.11 25.21 -4.95
N TYR A 126 11.74 24.40 -5.96
CA TYR A 126 11.85 24.78 -7.37
C TYR A 126 10.89 25.92 -7.73
N LEU A 127 9.61 25.82 -7.37
CA LEU A 127 8.62 26.86 -7.65
C LEU A 127 8.95 28.15 -6.89
N THR A 128 9.43 28.07 -5.64
CA THR A 128 9.84 29.26 -4.88
C THR A 128 11.04 29.95 -5.51
N ASN A 129 12.06 29.20 -5.93
CA ASN A 129 13.23 29.76 -6.61
C ASN A 129 12.87 30.38 -7.97
N ALA A 130 12.01 29.71 -8.74
CA ALA A 130 11.52 30.25 -10.01
C ALA A 130 10.65 31.49 -9.78
N TRP A 131 9.79 31.50 -8.76
CA TRP A 131 9.01 32.67 -8.38
C TRP A 131 9.88 33.85 -7.94
N GLY A 132 10.95 33.61 -7.17
CA GLY A 132 11.87 34.65 -6.72
C GLY A 132 12.63 35.36 -7.85
N LYS A 133 12.76 34.72 -9.02
CA LYS A 133 13.35 35.31 -10.24
C LYS A 133 12.32 35.94 -11.17
N SER A 134 11.03 35.67 -10.94
CA SER A 134 9.96 36.14 -11.81
C SER A 134 9.73 37.65 -11.68
N VAL A 135 9.44 38.29 -12.82
CA VAL A 135 9.00 39.69 -12.85
C VAL A 135 7.50 39.73 -12.64
N THR A 136 7.06 40.48 -11.62
CA THR A 136 5.63 40.62 -11.30
C THR A 136 4.88 41.16 -12.51
N PRO A 137 3.80 40.50 -12.98
CA PRO A 137 3.03 40.98 -14.11
C PRO A 137 2.42 42.36 -13.79
N PRO A 138 2.35 43.29 -14.76
CA PRO A 138 1.87 44.67 -14.54
C PRO A 138 0.47 44.77 -13.91
N ASP A 139 -0.39 43.79 -14.18
CA ASP A 139 -1.79 43.77 -13.72
C ASP A 139 -1.99 42.91 -12.45
N GLY A 140 -0.93 42.30 -11.89
CA GLY A 140 -1.02 41.42 -10.72
C GLY A 140 -1.83 40.12 -10.92
N VAL A 141 -2.33 39.88 -12.13
CA VAL A 141 -3.11 38.69 -12.50
C VAL A 141 -2.25 37.43 -12.31
N GLY A 142 -2.80 36.41 -11.63
CA GLY A 142 -2.13 35.13 -11.39
C GLY A 142 -1.17 35.08 -10.20
N VAL A 143 -0.76 36.23 -9.65
CA VAL A 143 0.19 36.29 -8.52
C VAL A 143 -0.32 35.55 -7.29
N SER A 144 -1.61 35.76 -6.94
CA SER A 144 -2.21 35.09 -5.77
C SER A 144 -2.30 33.58 -5.95
N ASN A 145 -2.64 33.11 -7.15
CA ASN A 145 -2.77 31.68 -7.43
C ASN A 145 -1.42 30.97 -7.40
N VAL A 146 -0.40 31.58 -7.99
CA VAL A 146 0.96 31.04 -7.97
C VAL A 146 1.53 30.98 -6.56
N ARG A 147 1.36 32.05 -5.76
CA ARG A 147 1.76 32.04 -4.35
C ARG A 147 0.99 31.01 -3.53
N ALA A 148 -0.32 30.87 -3.77
CA ALA A 148 -1.14 29.83 -3.14
C ALA A 148 -0.61 28.44 -3.50
N ALA A 149 -0.34 28.16 -4.78
CA ALA A 149 0.22 26.89 -5.22
C ALA A 149 1.53 26.54 -4.50
N ILE A 150 2.44 27.52 -4.32
CA ILE A 150 3.67 27.33 -3.53
C ILE A 150 3.35 26.95 -2.08
N ALA A 151 2.45 27.69 -1.43
CA ALA A 151 2.07 27.43 -0.04
C ALA A 151 1.40 26.05 0.13
N PHE A 152 0.51 25.67 -0.79
CA PHE A 152 -0.13 24.36 -0.75
C PHE A 152 0.83 23.20 -1.07
N CYS A 153 1.86 23.41 -1.88
CA CYS A 153 2.96 22.44 -2.01
C CYS A 153 3.69 22.21 -0.68
N PHE A 154 3.95 23.28 0.09
CA PHE A 154 4.57 23.17 1.41
C PHE A 154 3.68 22.41 2.41
N PHE A 155 2.38 22.67 2.42
CA PHE A 155 1.46 21.91 3.28
C PHE A 155 1.28 20.46 2.81
N ALA A 156 1.26 20.22 1.51
CA ALA A 156 1.18 18.87 0.94
C ALA A 156 2.37 18.01 1.36
N MET A 157 3.58 18.58 1.48
CA MET A 157 4.74 17.87 2.02
C MET A 157 4.43 17.21 3.37
N PHE A 158 3.87 17.96 4.33
CA PHE A 158 3.51 17.39 5.64
C PHE A 158 2.35 16.40 5.55
N GLY A 159 1.39 16.63 4.65
CA GLY A 159 0.30 15.68 4.40
C GLY A 159 0.81 14.30 3.97
N TRP A 160 1.69 14.26 2.96
CA TRP A 160 2.28 13.03 2.45
C TRP A 160 3.29 12.39 3.43
N ALA A 161 4.04 13.21 4.18
CA ALA A 161 4.90 12.72 5.25
C ALA A 161 4.09 12.06 6.38
N GLY A 162 2.99 12.69 6.79
CA GLY A 162 2.08 12.14 7.79
C GLY A 162 1.42 10.84 7.30
N SER A 163 1.07 10.74 6.02
CA SER A 163 0.46 9.54 5.46
C SER A 163 1.47 8.39 5.41
N ALA A 164 2.73 8.68 5.05
CA ALA A 164 3.83 7.73 5.16
C ALA A 164 4.03 7.27 6.62
N PHE A 165 3.98 8.18 7.59
CA PHE A 165 4.13 7.83 9.01
C PHE A 165 3.01 6.90 9.51
N LEU A 166 1.76 7.18 9.17
CA LEU A 166 0.63 6.30 9.52
C LEU A 166 0.74 4.92 8.84
N ALA A 167 1.15 4.89 7.56
CA ALA A 167 1.41 3.65 6.84
C ALA A 167 2.55 2.84 7.51
N TYR A 168 3.60 3.52 8.00
CA TYR A 168 4.70 2.91 8.72
C TYR A 168 4.25 2.33 10.07
N GLN A 169 3.41 3.05 10.83
CA GLN A 169 2.84 2.53 12.08
C GLN A 169 2.01 1.27 11.82
N ARG A 170 1.19 1.27 10.76
CA ARG A 170 0.41 0.10 10.35
C ARG A 170 1.30 -1.07 9.93
N PHE A 171 2.37 -0.78 9.19
CA PHE A 171 3.36 -1.79 8.80
C PHE A 171 4.01 -2.43 10.04
N ARG A 172 4.43 -1.62 11.02
CA ARG A 172 5.02 -2.11 12.27
C ARG A 172 4.07 -3.00 13.05
N GLN A 173 2.84 -2.54 13.29
CA GLN A 173 1.81 -3.33 13.98
C GLN A 173 1.57 -4.68 13.28
N GLY A 174 1.52 -4.66 11.94
CA GLY A 174 1.37 -5.87 11.14
C GLY A 174 2.55 -6.83 11.20
N VAL A 175 3.77 -6.32 11.38
CA VAL A 175 4.98 -7.11 11.59
C VAL A 175 4.99 -7.70 13.00
N ASP A 176 4.68 -6.91 14.02
CA ASP A 176 4.65 -7.33 15.43
C ASP A 176 3.63 -8.46 15.65
N ALA A 177 2.42 -8.35 15.06
CA ALA A 177 1.42 -9.41 15.14
C ALA A 177 1.83 -10.69 14.41
N ALA A 178 2.56 -10.59 13.29
CA ALA A 178 3.07 -11.77 12.60
C ALA A 178 4.07 -12.54 13.48
N PHE A 179 4.90 -11.85 14.26
CA PHE A 179 5.79 -12.49 15.22
C PHE A 179 5.04 -13.11 16.41
N ALA A 180 4.04 -12.41 16.97
CA ALA A 180 3.22 -12.94 18.06
C ALA A 180 2.51 -14.26 17.70
N THR A 181 1.94 -14.36 16.49
CA THR A 181 1.32 -15.61 16.02
C THR A 181 2.31 -16.78 15.87
N ASN A 182 3.59 -16.52 15.62
CA ASN A 182 4.59 -17.60 15.53
C ASN A 182 4.99 -18.12 16.92
N TYR A 183 5.00 -17.28 17.95
CA TYR A 183 5.29 -17.72 19.33
C TYR A 183 4.13 -18.54 19.92
N GLU A 184 2.88 -18.15 19.67
CA GLU A 184 1.71 -18.91 20.13
C GLU A 184 1.52 -20.24 19.39
N ALA A 185 1.99 -20.34 18.13
CA ALA A 185 1.99 -21.59 17.38
C ALA A 185 3.06 -22.58 17.86
N ASP A 186 4.19 -22.09 18.40
CA ASP A 186 5.29 -22.93 18.90
C ASP A 186 5.11 -23.31 20.39
N SER A 187 4.48 -22.45 21.19
CA SER A 187 4.21 -22.75 22.62
C SER A 187 3.00 -23.64 22.86
N ASN A 188 2.24 -24.02 21.81
CA ASN A 188 0.99 -24.76 21.95
C ASN A 188 0.94 -26.07 21.13
N MET A 189 2.09 -26.69 20.86
CA MET A 189 2.15 -28.10 20.44
C MET A 189 1.88 -29.07 21.61
N GLN A 190 0.98 -28.69 22.52
CA GLN A 190 0.39 -29.57 23.53
C GLN A 190 -1.12 -29.62 23.30
N ALA A 191 -1.51 -30.59 22.48
CA ALA A 191 -2.83 -31.24 22.38
C ALA A 191 -4.06 -30.39 22.72
N SER A 192 -4.78 -29.93 21.69
CA SER A 192 -6.21 -29.67 21.83
C SER A 192 -6.94 -29.90 20.49
N TYR A 193 -7.33 -31.16 20.27
CA TYR A 193 -8.35 -31.50 19.28
C TYR A 193 -9.69 -30.90 19.73
N PRO A 194 -10.47 -30.23 18.86
CA PRO A 194 -11.86 -29.93 19.16
C PRO A 194 -12.65 -31.25 19.11
N SER A 195 -13.01 -31.80 20.26
CA SER A 195 -13.95 -32.92 20.35
C SER A 195 -15.36 -32.40 20.11
N TYR A 196 -15.98 -32.81 18.99
CA TYR A 196 -17.39 -32.56 18.71
C TYR A 196 -18.21 -33.73 19.29
N PRO A 197 -19.25 -33.50 20.10
CA PRO A 197 -20.05 -34.58 20.65
C PRO A 197 -21.05 -35.07 19.60
N GLY A 198 -20.77 -36.24 19.03
CA GLY A 198 -21.76 -36.99 18.25
C GLY A 198 -21.29 -37.44 16.87
N ALA A 199 -20.44 -38.47 16.82
CA ALA A 199 -20.39 -39.39 15.70
C ALA A 199 -19.77 -40.71 16.19
N THR A 200 -20.61 -41.71 16.35
CA THR A 200 -20.24 -43.10 16.59
C THR A 200 -19.51 -43.68 15.39
N ASP A 201 -18.52 -44.53 15.68
CA ASP A 201 -17.62 -45.24 14.78
C ASP A 201 -18.29 -45.89 13.58
N THR A 202 -17.82 -45.55 12.37
CA THR A 202 -17.47 -46.54 11.35
C THR A 202 -16.31 -45.99 10.53
N MET A 203 -15.25 -46.79 10.49
CA MET A 203 -14.05 -46.64 9.66
C MET A 203 -14.39 -46.22 8.23
N GLU A 204 -13.60 -45.32 7.66
CA GLU A 204 -12.80 -45.68 6.49
C GLU A 204 -11.68 -44.66 6.25
N GLN A 205 -10.46 -45.20 6.32
CA GLN A 205 -9.22 -44.60 5.88
C GLN A 205 -9.30 -44.34 4.38
N GLN A 206 -9.12 -43.11 3.92
CA GLN A 206 -8.45 -42.84 2.64
C GLN A 206 -8.21 -41.34 2.47
N TYR A 207 -6.97 -40.93 2.75
CA TYR A 207 -6.09 -40.12 1.90
C TYR A 207 -5.05 -39.37 2.76
N GLN A 208 -3.94 -40.07 3.00
CA GLN A 208 -2.67 -39.56 3.51
C GLN A 208 -1.61 -40.36 2.72
N GLU A 209 -0.86 -39.79 1.76
CA GLU A 209 0.49 -39.19 1.89
C GLU A 209 1.14 -39.02 0.48
N PRO A 210 2.40 -38.52 0.29
CA PRO A 210 3.24 -37.55 1.02
C PRO A 210 3.99 -36.55 0.07
N PRO A 211 4.91 -35.70 0.58
CA PRO A 211 6.29 -35.81 0.07
C PRO A 211 7.36 -35.69 1.18
N PHE A 212 8.49 -36.42 1.04
CA PHE A 212 9.89 -35.93 1.10
C PHE A 212 10.93 -37.02 1.50
N SER A 213 11.83 -37.29 0.54
CA SER A 213 13.29 -37.53 0.59
C SER A 213 14.00 -38.40 1.66
N GLY A 214 14.84 -39.36 1.21
CA GLY A 214 15.96 -39.90 2.01
C GLY A 214 16.71 -41.12 1.42
N GLY A 215 17.79 -40.88 0.63
CA GLY A 215 19.11 -41.54 0.75
C GLY A 215 19.36 -43.03 0.41
N THR A 216 20.25 -43.21 -0.57
CA THR A 216 21.44 -44.13 -0.60
C THR A 216 21.34 -45.49 -1.31
N ASN A 217 22.19 -45.62 -2.32
CA ASN A 217 22.61 -46.83 -3.05
C ASN A 217 23.07 -47.96 -2.12
N GLN A 218 22.63 -49.20 -2.39
CA GLN A 218 23.56 -50.33 -2.51
C GLN A 218 22.91 -51.52 -3.24
N ARG A 219 23.43 -51.81 -4.43
CA ARG A 219 23.44 -53.14 -5.04
C ARG A 219 24.39 -54.02 -4.22
N GLU A 220 23.97 -55.20 -3.81
CA GLU A 220 24.75 -56.45 -3.79
C GLU A 220 23.81 -57.58 -3.34
N LEU A 221 23.54 -58.53 -4.23
CA LEU A 221 24.21 -59.83 -4.30
C LEU A 221 23.73 -60.79 -3.21
N SER A 222 22.89 -61.72 -3.69
CA SER A 222 23.04 -63.15 -3.49
C SER A 222 22.94 -63.75 -2.07
N LEU A 223 22.19 -64.84 -2.08
CA LEU A 223 22.32 -66.05 -1.27
C LEU A 223 21.48 -66.13 -0.01
N ILE A 224 21.05 -67.38 0.18
CA ILE A 224 20.64 -68.01 1.44
C ILE A 224 19.17 -67.80 1.80
N PHE A 225 18.30 -68.61 1.20
CA PHE A 225 17.36 -69.48 1.92
C PHE A 225 16.98 -70.59 0.91
N THR A 226 17.83 -71.60 0.72
CA THR A 226 17.78 -72.88 1.45
C THR A 226 16.41 -73.21 2.02
N ASP A 227 15.79 -74.16 1.33
CA ASP A 227 15.19 -75.38 1.87
C ASP A 227 13.78 -75.29 2.47
N GLY A 228 12.99 -76.33 2.19
CA GLY A 228 11.72 -76.59 2.87
C GLY A 228 10.50 -76.81 1.98
N ASP A 229 10.39 -78.04 1.47
CA ASP A 229 9.15 -78.75 1.08
C ASP A 229 8.37 -78.27 -0.17
N ARG A 230 8.43 -78.95 -1.32
CA ARG A 230 8.10 -80.34 -1.69
C ARG A 230 6.57 -80.60 -1.69
N ILE A 231 6.11 -81.03 -2.88
CA ILE A 231 5.06 -82.04 -3.18
C ILE A 231 3.85 -81.57 -4.03
N ASN A 232 3.78 -82.20 -5.22
CA ASN A 232 2.64 -82.58 -6.07
C ASN A 232 2.01 -81.59 -7.06
N THR A 233 2.36 -81.70 -8.36
CA THR A 233 1.85 -82.60 -9.42
C THR A 233 0.58 -82.06 -10.08
N SER A 234 0.70 -81.55 -11.30
CA SER A 234 0.36 -82.29 -12.52
C SER A 234 0.88 -81.55 -13.76
#